data_AF-A0A5A7UR06-F1
#
_entry.id   AF-A0A5A7UR06-F1
#
_cell.length_a   1.000
_cell.length_b   1.000
_cell.length_c   1.000
_cell.angle_alpha   90.00
_cell.angle_beta   90.00
_cell.angle_gamma   90.00
#
_symmetry.space_group_name_H-M   'P 1'
#
loop_
_entity.id
_entity.type
_entity.pdbx_description
1 polymer ?
#
loop_
_entity_poly.entity_id
_entity_poly.type
_entity_poly.pdbx_seq_one_letter_code
_entity_poly.pdbx_strand_id
1 'polypeptide(L)' 'MMSRFASKMVPIEAAKADKFVRGLKLNLHGFVRVFRPTTHDDALHLIVDMSLHERADPSKTAGKGQPQDKR' A
#
# COMPACT_ATOMS: atom_id res chain seq x y z
N MET A 1 15.48 20.34 -25.37
CA MET A 1 15.74 20.38 -23.91
C MET A 1 14.96 19.33 -23.09
N MET A 2 13.79 18.83 -23.52
CA MET A 2 12.92 17.96 -22.71
C MET A 2 13.30 16.46 -22.65
N SER A 3 13.97 15.92 -23.67
CA SER A 3 14.35 14.49 -23.72
C SER A 3 15.28 14.07 -22.57
N ARG A 4 16.24 14.92 -22.18
CA ARG A 4 17.14 14.65 -21.03
C ARG A 4 16.42 14.75 -19.68
N PHE A 5 15.33 15.49 -19.62
CA PHE A 5 14.52 15.61 -18.41
C PHE A 5 13.67 14.36 -18.22
N ALA A 6 12.97 13.93 -19.27
CA ALA A 6 12.23 12.66 -19.29
C ALA A 6 13.16 11.47 -18.95
N SER A 7 14.34 11.40 -19.56
CA SER A 7 15.31 10.33 -19.29
C SER A 7 15.78 10.28 -17.83
N LYS A 8 15.82 11.42 -17.12
CA LYS A 8 16.16 11.48 -15.69
C LYS A 8 14.95 11.23 -14.78
N MET A 9 13.75 11.59 -15.19
CA MET A 9 12.52 11.42 -14.39
C MET A 9 11.94 10.01 -14.45
N VAL A 10 12.01 9.35 -15.61
CA VAL A 10 11.41 8.02 -15.82
C VAL A 10 11.88 7.00 -14.77
N PRO A 11 13.18 6.88 -14.45
CA PRO A 11 13.64 5.97 -13.40
C PRO A 11 13.12 6.33 -11.99
N ILE A 12 12.99 7.63 -11.70
CA ILE A 12 12.51 8.12 -10.39
C ILE A 12 11.04 7.76 -10.20
N GLU A 13 10.22 8.00 -11.21
CA GLU A 13 8.79 7.69 -11.15
C GLU A 13 8.54 6.18 -11.18
N ALA A 14 9.33 5.42 -11.96
CA ALA A 14 9.31 3.97 -11.92
C ALA A 14 9.64 3.42 -10.52
N ALA A 15 10.65 3.98 -9.84
CA ALA A 15 11.00 3.57 -8.47
C ALA A 15 9.90 3.88 -7.46
N LYS A 16 9.18 5.01 -7.61
CA LYS A 16 8.01 5.34 -6.78
C LYS A 16 6.84 4.41 -7.04
N ALA A 17 6.52 4.16 -8.31
CA ALA A 17 5.46 3.23 -8.70
C ALA A 17 5.75 1.82 -8.18
N ASP A 18 6.99 1.36 -8.28
CA ASP A 18 7.43 0.07 -7.77
C ASP A 18 7.33 -0.02 -6.22
N LYS A 19 7.64 1.08 -5.50
CA LYS A 19 7.39 1.16 -4.05
C LYS A 19 5.89 1.10 -3.74
N PHE A 20 5.04 1.77 -4.51
CA PHE A 20 3.59 1.72 -4.37
C PHE A 20 3.05 0.30 -4.62
N VAL A 21 3.45 -0.34 -5.72
CA VAL A 21 3.05 -1.70 -6.09
C VAL A 21 3.46 -2.70 -5.01
N ARG A 22 4.65 -2.57 -4.42
CA ARG A 22 5.08 -3.41 -3.29
C ARG A 22 4.19 -3.24 -2.06
N GLY A 23 3.85 -2.00 -1.69
CA GLY A 23 2.96 -1.72 -0.57
C GLY A 23 1.54 -2.26 -0.81
N LEU A 24 1.01 -2.05 -2.03
CA LEU A 24 -0.29 -2.55 -2.44
C LEU A 24 -0.35 -4.08 -2.40
N LYS A 25 0.68 -4.76 -2.91
CA LYS A 25 0.77 -6.24 -2.91
C LYS A 25 0.77 -6.80 -1.49
N LEU A 26 1.51 -6.17 -0.56
CA LEU A 26 1.52 -6.56 0.86
C LEU A 26 0.15 -6.39 1.49
N ASN A 27 -0.54 -5.28 1.19
CA ASN A 27 -1.87 -5.01 1.70
C ASN A 27 -2.88 -6.07 1.20
N LEU A 28 -2.97 -6.27 -0.12
CA LEU A 28 -3.82 -7.29 -0.72
C LEU A 28 -3.55 -8.69 -0.16
N HIS A 29 -2.28 -9.05 0.02
CA HIS A 29 -1.92 -10.35 0.57
C HIS A 29 -2.39 -10.52 2.02
N GLY A 30 -2.27 -9.49 2.85
CA GLY A 30 -2.81 -9.48 4.21
C GLY A 30 -4.34 -9.64 4.22
N PHE A 31 -5.03 -8.88 3.36
CA PHE A 31 -6.47 -8.93 3.20
C PHE A 31 -6.96 -10.31 2.72
N VAL A 32 -6.42 -10.86 1.64
CA VAL A 32 -6.80 -12.19 1.13
C VAL A 32 -6.48 -13.29 2.16
N ARG A 33 -5.40 -13.15 2.94
CA ARG A 33 -5.06 -14.11 4.00
C ARG A 33 -6.04 -14.08 5.17
N VAL A 34 -6.56 -12.91 5.54
CA VAL A 34 -7.52 -12.75 6.64
C VAL A 34 -8.93 -13.16 6.21
N PHE A 35 -9.37 -12.67 5.05
CA PHE A 35 -10.74 -12.85 4.58
C PHE A 35 -10.96 -14.20 3.88
N ARG A 36 -9.91 -14.84 3.35
CA ARG A 36 -9.95 -16.15 2.66
C ARG A 36 -11.18 -16.29 1.73
N PRO A 37 -11.34 -15.39 0.75
CA PRO A 37 -12.51 -15.42 -0.13
C PRO A 37 -12.62 -16.77 -0.83
N THR A 38 -13.76 -17.43 -0.68
CA THR A 38 -14.06 -18.72 -1.32
C THR A 38 -15.07 -18.59 -2.45
N THR A 39 -15.80 -17.48 -2.48
CA THR A 39 -16.85 -17.17 -3.45
C THR A 39 -16.62 -15.82 -4.13
N HIS A 40 -17.35 -15.58 -5.22
CA HIS A 40 -17.30 -14.29 -5.93
C HIS A 40 -17.84 -13.15 -5.05
N ASP A 41 -18.89 -13.40 -4.27
CA ASP A 41 -19.44 -12.43 -3.33
C ASP A 41 -18.42 -12.04 -2.25
N ASP A 42 -17.64 -13.01 -1.72
CA ASP A 42 -16.56 -12.72 -0.76
C ASP A 42 -15.49 -11.79 -1.37
N ALA A 43 -15.17 -12.00 -2.65
CA ALA A 43 -14.21 -11.16 -3.37
C ALA A 43 -14.75 -9.73 -3.61
N LEU A 44 -16.04 -9.60 -3.92
CA LEU A 44 -16.69 -8.29 -4.05
C LEU A 44 -16.70 -7.54 -2.72
N HIS A 45 -17.01 -8.21 -1.62
CA HIS A 45 -16.99 -7.62 -0.28
C HIS A 45 -15.57 -7.15 0.08
N LEU A 46 -14.55 -7.95 -0.20
CA LEU A 46 -13.16 -7.59 0.03
C LEU A 46 -12.73 -6.34 -0.76
N ILE A 47 -13.16 -6.21 -2.02
CA ILE A 47 -12.87 -5.04 -2.85
C ILE A 47 -13.52 -3.78 -2.25
N VAL A 48 -14.77 -3.88 -1.80
CA VAL A 48 -15.48 -2.79 -1.14
C VAL A 48 -14.77 -2.39 0.15
N ASP A 49 -14.39 -3.35 0.99
CA ASP A 49 -13.66 -3.09 2.25
C ASP A 49 -12.30 -2.43 2.02
N MET A 50 -11.54 -2.89 1.00
CA MET A 50 -10.28 -2.26 0.62
C MET A 50 -10.47 -0.80 0.19
N SER A 51 -11.52 -0.51 -0.59
CA SER A 51 -11.82 0.85 -1.05
C SER A 51 -12.27 1.78 0.08
N LEU A 52 -12.98 1.25 1.08
CA LEU A 52 -13.35 1.98 2.28
C LEU A 52 -12.12 2.28 3.15
N HIS A 53 -11.23 1.31 3.29
CA HIS A 53 -9.98 1.46 4.04
C HIS A 53 -9.01 2.47 3.39
N GLU A 54 -8.94 2.51 2.06
CA GLU A 54 -8.14 3.52 1.34
C GLU A 54 -8.66 4.94 1.62
N ARG A 55 -9.97 5.14 1.66
CA ARG A 55 -10.59 6.46 1.88
C ARG A 55 -10.55 6.89 3.34
N ALA A 56 -10.45 5.95 4.26
CA ALA A 56 -10.28 6.18 5.69
C ALA A 56 -8.79 6.01 6.04
N ASP A 57 -7.96 6.99 5.68
CA ASP A 57 -6.51 6.99 5.94
C ASP A 57 -6.10 6.27 7.25
N PRO A 58 -5.53 5.05 7.19
CA PRO A 58 -5.02 4.33 8.36
C PRO A 58 -3.55 4.67 8.65
N SER A 59 -2.93 5.50 7.79
CA SER A 59 -1.49 5.79 7.77
C SER A 59 -0.96 6.52 9.01
N LYS A 60 -1.82 6.87 9.98
CA LYS A 60 -1.46 7.56 11.23
C LYS A 60 -1.00 6.67 12.38
N THR A 61 -0.94 5.34 12.23
CA THR A 61 -0.67 4.45 13.39
C THR A 61 0.77 3.93 13.48
N ALA A 62 1.64 4.18 12.51
CA ALA A 62 3.05 3.76 12.55
C ALA A 62 3.98 4.95 12.88
N GLY A 63 3.82 5.50 14.09
CA GLY A 63 4.59 6.67 14.52
C GLY A 63 4.60 6.91 16.03
N LYS A 64 4.45 5.86 16.84
CA LYS A 64 4.82 5.93 18.26
C LYS A 64 6.19 5.29 18.43
N GLY A 65 7.23 6.13 18.36
CA GLY A 65 8.53 5.78 18.91
C GLY A 65 8.32 5.42 20.38
N GLN A 66 8.60 4.18 20.74
CA GLN A 66 8.83 3.81 22.11
C GLN A 66 10.31 4.09 22.41
N PRO A 67 10.66 5.10 23.22
CA PRO A 67 11.85 4.99 24.03
C PRO A 67 11.46 4.16 25.26
N GLN A 68 11.67 2.84 25.17
CA GLN A 68 11.84 2.05 26.39
C GLN A 68 13.27 2.25 26.87
N ASP A 69 13.37 2.99 27.98
CA ASP A 69 14.09 2.63 29.20
C ASP A 69 15.58 2.24 29.09
N LYS A 70 16.43 3.00 29.82
CA LYS A 70 17.23 2.48 30.95
C LYS A 70 18.28 3.50 31.40
N ARG A 71 18.03 4.13 32.56
CA ARG A 71 19.01 4.33 33.65
C ARG A 71 18.32 4.96 34.87
#